data_AF-A0A8J7HBU0-F1
#
_entry.id   AF-A0A8J7HBU0-F1
#
_cell.length_a   1.000
_cell.length_b   1.000
_cell.length_c   1.000
_cell.angle_alpha   90.00
_cell.angle_beta   90.00
_cell.angle_gamma   90.00
#
_symmetry.space_group_name_H-M   'P 1'
#
loop_
_entity.id
_entity.type
_entity.pdbx_description
1 polymer ?
#
loop_
_entity_poly.entity_id
_entity_poly.type
_entity_poly.pdbx_seq_one_letter_code
_entity_poly.pdbx_strand_id
1 'polypeptide(L)'
;MHKTTIYRLLERHQWRQIVPRPTHPKKDLNAVDELQTHDIWHIITGFDTSEIGEIGLQAFYLAQLQLPLASLLIANALIAMTLWRPQFLSPLLMAISRGWEMGNNAKHWTKYRNQWEYVHDCV
;
A
#
# COMPACT_ATOMS: atom_id res chain seq x y z
N MET A 1 7.32 -27.79 14.37
CA MET A 1 7.43 -26.41 13.82
C MET A 1 6.50 -25.50 14.62
N HIS A 2 7.02 -24.64 15.49
CA HIS A 2 6.19 -23.74 16.30
C HIS A 2 5.62 -22.60 15.44
N LYS A 3 4.29 -22.51 15.30
CA LYS A 3 3.64 -21.38 14.61
C LYS A 3 3.97 -20.06 15.33
N THR A 4 4.53 -19.10 14.60
CA THR A 4 4.87 -17.76 15.13
C THR A 4 3.59 -16.99 15.52
N THR A 5 3.74 -15.97 16.36
CA THR A 5 2.64 -15.16 16.91
C THR A 5 1.74 -14.57 15.82
N ILE A 6 2.32 -14.27 14.65
CA ILE A 6 1.61 -13.73 13.48
C ILE A 6 0.61 -14.76 12.93
N TYR A 7 1.03 -16.02 12.74
CA TYR A 7 0.14 -17.06 12.22
C TYR A 7 -1.04 -17.36 13.15
N ARG A 8 -0.86 -17.24 14.47
CA ARG A 8 -1.94 -17.42 15.46
C ARG A 8 -2.95 -16.27 15.44
N LEU A 9 -2.47 -15.05 15.19
CA LEU A 9 -3.32 -13.86 15.08
C LEU A 9 -4.18 -13.93 13.80
N LEU A 10 -3.59 -14.35 12.68
CA LEU A 10 -4.28 -14.55 11.40
C LEU A 10 -5.33 -15.67 11.47
N GLU A 11 -5.04 -16.77 12.15
CA GLU A 11 -5.97 -17.90 12.33
C GLU A 11 -7.16 -17.52 13.23
N ARG A 12 -6.94 -16.68 14.25
CA ARG A 12 -7.98 -16.17 15.17
C ARG A 12 -9.01 -15.26 14.48
N HIS A 13 -8.60 -14.51 13.46
CA HIS A 13 -9.49 -13.59 12.73
C HIS A 13 -10.15 -14.21 11.49
N GLN A 14 -10.21 -15.55 11.41
CA GLN A 14 -10.84 -16.30 10.31
C GLN A 14 -10.42 -15.80 8.91
N TRP A 15 -9.14 -15.54 8.70
CA TRP A 15 -8.59 -15.27 7.37
C TRP A 15 -8.62 -16.54 6.50
N ARG A 16 -9.82 -16.87 6.01
CA ARG A 16 -10.07 -17.68 4.83
C ARG A 16 -10.85 -16.80 3.88
N GLN A 17 -10.17 -16.30 2.84
CA GLN A 17 -10.71 -15.87 1.54
C GLN A 17 -9.91 -14.70 0.94
N ILE A 18 -8.58 -14.85 0.82
CA ILE A 18 -7.95 -14.30 -0.38
C ILE A 18 -8.28 -15.29 -1.51
N VAL A 19 -9.55 -15.34 -1.92
CA VAL A 19 -9.89 -15.94 -3.21
C VAL A 19 -9.56 -14.84 -4.20
N PRO A 20 -8.65 -15.04 -5.16
CA PRO A 20 -8.44 -14.06 -6.22
C PRO A 20 -9.81 -13.74 -6.81
N ARG A 21 -10.19 -12.46 -6.79
CA ARG A 21 -11.46 -12.02 -7.39
C ARG A 21 -11.46 -12.55 -8.84
N PRO A 22 -12.51 -13.27 -9.30
CA PRO A 22 -12.51 -13.90 -10.62
C PRO A 22 -12.10 -12.88 -11.68
N THR A 23 -10.98 -13.15 -12.34
CA THR A 23 -10.36 -12.22 -13.28
C THR A 23 -11.11 -12.27 -14.60
N HIS A 24 -11.65 -11.13 -15.02
CA HIS A 24 -12.18 -10.99 -16.37
C HIS A 24 -11.03 -11.20 -17.38
N PRO A 25 -11.20 -11.97 -18.47
CA PRO A 25 -10.11 -12.37 -19.40
C PRO A 25 -9.47 -11.21 -20.19
N LYS A 26 -9.85 -9.96 -19.91
CA LYS A 26 -9.29 -8.73 -20.49
C LYS A 26 -8.78 -7.74 -19.44
N LYS A 27 -8.41 -8.21 -18.25
CA LYS A 27 -7.94 -7.33 -17.17
C LYS A 27 -6.42 -7.22 -17.23
N ASP A 28 -5.93 -5.99 -17.34
CA ASP A 28 -4.51 -5.63 -17.30
C ASP A 28 -3.85 -6.28 -16.07
N LEU A 29 -2.86 -7.15 -16.33
CA LEU A 29 -2.17 -7.93 -15.30
C LEU A 29 -1.52 -7.01 -14.24
N ASN A 30 -1.11 -5.80 -14.64
CA ASN A 30 -0.51 -4.82 -13.74
C ASN A 30 -1.47 -4.35 -12.64
N ALA A 31 -2.75 -4.17 -12.97
CA ALA A 31 -3.75 -3.64 -12.03
C ALA A 31 -4.17 -4.67 -10.96
N VAL A 32 -3.99 -5.97 -11.22
CA VAL A 32 -4.31 -7.03 -10.26
C VAL A 32 -3.18 -7.19 -9.23
N ASP A 33 -1.93 -7.04 -9.67
CA ASP A 33 -0.75 -7.07 -8.81
C ASP A 33 -0.70 -5.83 -7.89
N GLU A 34 -1.05 -4.64 -8.40
CA GLU A 34 -1.11 -3.41 -7.62
C GLU A 34 -2.12 -3.49 -6.46
N LEU A 35 -3.31 -4.06 -6.66
CA LEU A 35 -4.33 -4.20 -5.62
C LEU A 35 -3.96 -5.21 -4.52
N GLN A 36 -3.31 -6.32 -4.89
CA GLN A 36 -2.87 -7.32 -3.89
C GLN A 36 -1.64 -6.85 -3.14
N THR A 37 -0.74 -6.15 -3.82
CA THR A 37 0.45 -5.57 -3.18
C THR A 37 0.07 -4.39 -2.29
N HIS A 38 -0.95 -3.60 -2.63
CA HIS A 38 -1.47 -2.50 -1.81
C HIS A 38 -1.71 -2.86 -0.35
N ASP A 39 -2.49 -3.91 -0.12
CA ASP A 39 -2.82 -4.36 1.23
C ASP A 39 -1.58 -4.84 2.00
N ILE A 40 -0.61 -5.43 1.29
CA ILE A 40 0.68 -5.86 1.87
C ILE A 40 1.51 -4.64 2.28
N TRP A 41 1.49 -3.57 1.49
CA TRP A 41 2.26 -2.37 1.79
C TRP A 41 1.78 -1.65 3.04
N HIS A 42 0.49 -1.70 3.38
CA HIS A 42 0.01 -1.22 4.69
C HIS A 42 0.72 -1.93 5.85
N ILE A 43 0.89 -3.25 5.75
CA ILE A 43 1.55 -4.05 6.79
C ILE A 43 3.04 -3.70 6.88
N ILE A 44 3.73 -3.58 5.74
CA ILE A 44 5.17 -3.31 5.70
C ILE A 44 5.49 -1.89 6.19
N THR A 45 4.69 -0.90 5.77
CA THR A 45 4.93 0.50 6.09
C THR A 45 4.36 0.91 7.45
N GLY A 46 3.39 0.14 7.96
CA GLY A 46 2.68 0.43 9.20
C GLY A 46 1.65 1.56 9.07
N PHE A 47 1.26 1.93 7.85
CA PHE A 47 0.10 2.80 7.62
C PHE A 47 -1.19 2.00 7.79
N ASP A 48 -2.11 2.51 8.60
CA ASP A 48 -3.44 1.94 8.75
C ASP A 48 -4.33 2.28 7.54
N THR A 49 -5.55 1.75 7.53
CA THR A 49 -6.56 2.01 6.49
C THR A 49 -7.39 3.25 6.78
N SER A 50 -6.85 4.20 7.55
CA SER A 50 -7.53 5.48 7.83
C SER A 50 -7.34 6.44 6.66
N GLU A 51 -8.18 7.47 6.53
CA GLU A 51 -8.02 8.50 5.47
C GLU A 51 -6.59 9.10 5.44
N ILE A 52 -5.96 9.28 6.61
CA ILE A 52 -4.60 9.81 6.72
C ILE A 52 -3.55 8.74 6.40
N GLY A 53 -3.75 7.51 6.88
CA GLY A 53 -2.87 6.37 6.64
C GLY A 53 -2.76 6.03 5.15
N GLU A 54 -3.89 5.98 4.46
CA GLU A 54 -3.96 5.79 3.01
C GLU A 54 -3.14 6.84 2.26
N ILE A 55 -3.26 8.12 2.63
CA ILE A 55 -2.50 9.19 1.96
C ILE A 55 -1.00 9.12 2.29
N GLY A 56 -0.64 8.68 3.50
CA GLY A 56 0.74 8.36 3.84
C GLY A 56 1.31 7.25 2.94
N LEU A 57 0.53 6.20 2.69
CA LEU A 57 0.93 5.13 1.76
C LEU A 57 1.01 5.63 0.31
N GLN A 58 0.10 6.51 -0.14
CA GLN A 58 0.21 7.15 -1.46
C GLN A 58 1.49 7.97 -1.59
N ALA A 59 1.94 8.66 -0.53
CA ALA A 59 3.20 9.40 -0.55
C ALA A 59 4.42 8.46 -0.69
N PHE A 60 4.36 7.27 -0.09
CA PHE A 60 5.36 6.21 -0.29
C PHE A 60 5.38 5.74 -1.76
N TYR A 61 4.21 5.48 -2.35
CA TYR A 61 4.11 5.09 -3.76
C TYR A 61 4.62 6.17 -4.70
N LEU A 62 4.31 7.44 -4.42
CA LEU A 62 4.79 8.55 -5.23
C LEU A 62 6.32 8.65 -5.22
N ALA A 63 6.94 8.43 -4.06
CA ALA A 63 8.40 8.43 -3.93
C ALA A 63 9.08 7.24 -4.66
N GLN A 64 8.46 6.04 -4.64
CA GLN A 64 9.04 4.83 -5.23
C GLN A 64 8.75 4.66 -6.74
N LEU A 65 7.54 5.01 -7.17
CA LEU A 65 7.00 4.64 -8.48
C LEU A 65 6.52 5.85 -9.28
N GLN A 66 6.47 7.04 -8.67
CA GLN A 66 6.01 8.28 -9.31
C GLN A 66 4.61 8.15 -9.95
N LEU A 67 3.72 7.40 -9.32
CA LEU A 67 2.38 7.14 -9.85
C LEU A 67 1.54 8.43 -9.91
N PRO A 68 0.99 8.83 -11.08
CA PRO A 68 0.17 10.03 -11.21
C PRO A 68 -1.10 10.01 -10.36
N LEU A 69 -1.67 8.82 -10.10
CA LEU A 69 -2.84 8.69 -9.24
C LEU A 69 -2.50 9.02 -7.78
N ALA A 70 -1.32 8.63 -7.30
CA ALA A 70 -0.89 8.91 -5.94
C ALA A 70 -0.73 10.43 -5.70
N SER A 71 -0.15 11.17 -6.66
CA SER A 71 -0.04 12.63 -6.55
C SER A 71 -1.40 13.32 -6.57
N LEU A 72 -2.34 12.84 -7.40
CA LEU A 72 -3.71 13.37 -7.43
C LEU A 72 -4.44 13.14 -6.10
N LEU A 73 -4.31 11.96 -5.51
CA LEU A 73 -4.93 11.62 -4.22
C LEU A 73 -4.37 12.48 -3.07
N ILE A 74 -3.05 12.68 -3.02
CA ILE A 74 -2.40 13.56 -2.05
C ILE A 74 -2.91 15.00 -2.21
N ALA A 75 -2.98 15.51 -3.44
CA ALA A 75 -3.46 16.87 -3.70
C ALA A 75 -4.93 17.03 -3.25
N ASN A 76 -5.79 16.07 -3.60
CA ASN A 76 -7.19 16.09 -3.20
C ASN A 76 -7.36 16.03 -1.67
N ALA A 77 -6.57 15.20 -0.98
CA ALA A 77 -6.59 15.13 0.48
C ALA A 77 -6.16 16.44 1.14
N LEU A 78 -5.12 17.11 0.61
CA LEU A 78 -4.68 18.41 1.11
C LEU A 78 -5.77 19.47 0.94
N ILE A 79 -6.43 19.53 -0.23
CA ILE A 79 -7.55 20.45 -0.47
C ILE A 79 -8.70 20.12 0.51
N ALA A 80 -9.11 18.86 0.60
CA ALA A 80 -10.23 18.44 1.41
C ALA A 80 -10.02 18.71 2.91
N MET A 81 -8.85 18.36 3.45
CA MET A 81 -8.54 18.59 4.87
C MET A 81 -8.42 20.09 5.17
N THR A 82 -7.82 20.87 4.27
CA THR A 82 -7.70 22.33 4.46
C THR A 82 -9.07 23.00 4.53
N LEU A 83 -10.01 22.61 3.66
CA LEU A 83 -11.32 23.25 3.57
C LEU A 83 -12.32 22.74 4.62
N TRP A 84 -12.34 21.43 4.88
CA TRP A 84 -13.43 20.80 5.63
C TRP A 84 -13.04 20.31 7.02
N ARG A 85 -11.77 19.93 7.23
CA ARG A 85 -11.30 19.38 8.51
C ARG A 85 -9.85 19.81 8.84
N PRO A 86 -9.60 21.12 9.02
CA PRO A 86 -8.25 21.66 9.15
C PRO A 86 -7.47 21.12 10.37
N GLN A 87 -8.17 20.63 11.39
CA GLN A 87 -7.56 19.97 12.55
C GLN A 87 -6.74 18.72 12.19
N PHE A 88 -7.03 18.08 11.06
CA PHE A 88 -6.30 16.91 10.58
C PHE A 88 -5.17 17.25 9.60
N LEU A 89 -4.99 18.53 9.24
CA LEU A 89 -3.98 18.94 8.27
C LEU A 89 -2.55 18.62 8.77
N SER A 90 -2.25 18.90 10.04
CA SER A 90 -0.94 18.57 10.61
C SER A 90 -0.67 17.05 10.65
N PRO A 91 -1.58 16.20 11.16
CA PRO A 91 -1.48 14.75 11.02
C PRO A 91 -1.28 14.25 9.58
N LEU A 92 -2.02 14.83 8.63
CA LEU A 92 -1.90 14.50 7.20
C LEU A 92 -0.51 14.82 6.67
N LEU A 93 0.01 16.02 6.93
CA LEU A 93 1.34 16.43 6.49
C LEU A 93 2.45 15.56 7.11
N MET A 94 2.32 15.17 8.37
CA MET A 94 3.24 14.22 9.01
C MET A 94 3.21 12.85 8.33
N ALA A 95 2.02 12.34 8.01
CA ALA A 95 1.87 11.07 7.29
C ALA A 95 2.49 11.13 5.88
N ILE A 96 2.25 12.21 5.14
CA ILE A 96 2.85 12.44 3.82
C ILE A 96 4.38 12.49 3.92
N SER A 97 4.93 13.28 4.86
CA SER A 97 6.37 13.40 5.08
C SER A 97 6.99 12.04 5.40
N ARG A 98 6.37 11.29 6.31
CA ARG A 98 6.82 9.94 6.68
C ARG A 98 6.78 8.99 5.49
N GLY A 99 5.69 8.96 4.72
CA GLY A 99 5.56 8.09 3.56
C GLY A 99 6.61 8.41 2.49
N TRP A 100 6.82 9.69 2.21
CA TRP A 100 7.84 10.17 1.27
C TRP A 100 9.26 9.81 1.72
N GLU A 101 9.60 10.02 2.99
CA GLU A 101 10.91 9.65 3.54
C GLU A 101 11.13 8.14 3.51
N MET A 102 10.14 7.36 3.91
CA MET A 102 10.19 5.89 3.82
C MET A 102 10.39 5.42 2.38
N GLY A 103 9.73 6.07 1.43
CA GLY A 103 9.88 5.77 0.01
C GLY A 103 11.30 6.09 -0.47
N ASN A 104 11.87 7.24 -0.14
CA ASN A 104 13.23 7.57 -0.56
C ASN A 104 14.31 6.67 0.08
N ASN A 105 14.07 6.21 1.31
CA ASN A 105 15.00 5.33 2.03
C ASN A 105 14.84 3.85 1.67
N ALA A 106 13.70 3.46 1.09
CA ALA A 106 13.46 2.10 0.65
C ALA A 106 14.25 1.78 -0.63
N LYS A 107 14.76 0.55 -0.71
CA LYS A 107 15.37 0.04 -1.95
C LYS A 107 14.31 0.02 -3.05
N HIS A 108 14.62 0.59 -4.21
CA HIS A 108 13.72 0.71 -5.35
C HIS A 108 13.04 -0.64 -5.71
N TRP A 109 11.71 -0.67 -5.65
CA TRP A 109 10.88 -1.86 -5.91
C TRP A 109 11.09 -2.47 -7.30
N THR A 110 11.40 -1.67 -8.32
CA THR A 110 11.68 -2.15 -9.68
C THR A 110 12.80 -3.18 -9.75
N LYS A 111 13.74 -3.19 -8.79
CA LYS A 111 14.79 -4.21 -8.71
C LYS A 111 14.28 -5.56 -8.18
N TYR A 112 13.21 -5.58 -7.41
CA TYR A 112 12.62 -6.78 -6.80
C TYR A 112 11.47 -7.37 -7.60
N ARG A 113 10.80 -6.62 -8.51
CA ARG A 113 9.77 -7.14 -9.43
C ARG A 113 10.21 -8.44 -10.10
N ASN A 114 11.44 -8.47 -10.63
CA ASN A 114 12.00 -9.63 -11.31
C ASN A 114 12.31 -10.83 -10.37
N GLN A 115 12.34 -10.61 -9.05
CA GLN A 115 12.52 -11.68 -8.05
C GLN A 115 11.19 -12.28 -7.59
N TRP A 116 10.09 -11.53 -7.68
CA TRP A 116 8.74 -12.02 -7.37
C TRP A 116 8.17 -12.89 -8.49
N GLU A 117 8.51 -12.61 -9.77
CA GLU A 117 8.18 -13.50 -10.90
C GLU A 117 8.80 -14.91 -10.74
N TYR A 118 10.00 -15.01 -10.16
CA TYR A 118 10.67 -16.29 -9.92
C TYR A 118 9.93 -17.22 -8.95
N VAL A 119 9.06 -16.68 -8.10
CA VAL A 119 8.27 -17.47 -7.14
C VAL A 119 6.97 -17.96 -7.77
N HIS A 120 6.48 -17.29 -8.82
CA HIS A 120 5.26 -17.68 -9.53
C HIS A 120 5.48 -18.74 -10.61
N ASP A 121 6.71 -18.90 -11.13
CA ASP A 121 7.06 -19.98 -12.08
C ASP A 121 7.43 -21.32 -11.40
N CYS A 122 7.43 -21.37 -10.06
CA CYS A 122 7.75 -22.58 -9.29
C CYS A 122 6.54 -23.27 -8.62
N VAL A 123 5.30 -22.99 -9.07
CA VAL A 123 4.09 -23.71 -8.65
C VAL A 123 3.31 -24.22 -9.85
#